data_AF-A0A2N8P061-F1
#
_entry.id   AF-A0A2N8P061-F1
#
_cell.length_a   1.000
_cell.length_b   1.000
_cell.length_c   1.000
_cell.angle_alpha   90.00
_cell.angle_beta   90.00
_cell.angle_gamma   90.00
#
_symmetry.space_group_name_H-M   'P 1'
#
loop_
_entity.id
_entity.type
_entity.pdbx_description
1 polymer ?
#
loop_
_entity_poly.entity_id
_entity_poly.type
_entity_poly.pdbx_seq_one_letter_code
_entity_poly.pdbx_strand_id
1 'polypeptide(L)'
;MGTVGLAFVAVSAFTGALFAGSCLLPGRVQEGADLPDGSRERYRLNGLPLFGIVLVVVVVLGAVVPGALASVADHADALFVAANVLAFAGSGALYAAGRRRQGREGRRTVRGAARDWFLGMELNPKLAGVDLKLFSYRPSLIGLFLVNVAFAAARYTERGELGGRMLLYQLMCLLYVANYFQFEHGMVHTWDIKAERFGWMLVWGDYVLVPFFYSLPGRYLRGLDAPLPWWLATLSVVLFTAGFWMFRGANVQKHRFKEDCRTTVRGRPARALGGRLLVSGFWGVGRKLNYTGELMVYTGWTVLCGASSPVPYTVLAFLAVLLVHRARRDDRRCAEKYGRLWTAYCRIATFRMVPFDTLGHGRRTRRGPVSREDRAVLGFLGFSLVLAFTLELYFVVCRSTVRQHTDVFARLFRLYGMGDSTYYGRGDTALPFALETINIGITQGLNVLLVVAILRGLPWRYPLQLAVSSYVAYSVVLYFWHAHVGGYPAMPEHSPSAFLVFYAPNLPWLLGNLWLARSAFTALTARLRTAPAAPAPGGARRSRHTPHELPRIPEGQVSTPARQENLP
;
A
#
# COMPACT_ATOMS: atom_id res chain seq x y z
N MET A 1 29.26 -26.46 14.91
CA MET A 1 28.46 -25.22 15.05
C MET A 1 26.99 -25.59 14.90
N GLY A 2 26.10 -25.11 15.77
CA GLY A 2 24.66 -25.34 15.60
C GLY A 2 24.08 -24.58 14.39
N THR A 3 22.86 -24.93 13.97
CA THR A 3 22.16 -24.36 12.79
C THR A 3 22.13 -22.83 12.79
N VAL A 4 21.90 -22.21 13.96
CA VAL A 4 21.91 -20.74 14.11
C VAL A 4 23.31 -20.16 13.95
N GLY A 5 24.36 -20.87 14.38
CA GLY A 5 25.74 -20.46 14.21
C GLY A 5 26.16 -20.42 12.73
N LEU A 6 25.76 -21.43 11.96
CA LEU A 6 25.98 -21.43 10.51
C LEU A 6 25.19 -20.30 9.81
N ALA A 7 23.94 -20.07 10.22
CA ALA A 7 23.13 -18.97 9.71
C ALA A 7 23.77 -17.60 10.01
N PHE A 8 24.35 -17.41 11.19
CA PHE A 8 25.09 -16.19 11.55
C PHE A 8 26.28 -15.96 10.62
N VAL A 9 27.07 -17.00 10.37
CA VAL A 9 28.18 -16.93 9.40
C VAL A 9 27.67 -16.61 8.01
N ALA A 10 26.58 -17.24 7.56
CA ALA A 10 26.01 -17.02 6.24
C ALA A 10 25.52 -15.57 6.04
N VAL A 11 24.74 -15.02 6.98
CA VAL A 11 24.26 -13.62 6.89
C VAL A 11 25.42 -12.63 6.96
N SER A 12 26.43 -12.91 7.79
CA SER A 12 27.64 -12.09 7.90
C SER A 12 28.46 -12.12 6.61
N ALA A 13 28.66 -13.32 6.03
CA ALA A 13 29.38 -13.50 4.77
C ALA A 13 28.63 -12.83 3.60
N PHE A 14 27.31 -12.98 3.53
CA PHE A 14 26.47 -12.31 2.54
C PHE A 14 26.60 -10.79 2.64
N THR A 15 26.43 -10.23 3.84
CA THR A 15 26.55 -8.78 4.06
C THR A 15 27.97 -8.29 3.77
N GLY A 16 28.99 -9.02 4.22
CA GLY A 16 30.39 -8.71 3.98
C GLY A 16 30.77 -8.75 2.50
N ALA A 17 30.29 -9.73 1.74
CA ALA A 17 30.52 -9.84 0.31
C ALA A 17 29.88 -8.67 -0.45
N LEU A 18 28.64 -8.28 -0.09
CA LEU A 18 28.01 -7.10 -0.66
C LEU A 18 28.73 -5.81 -0.28
N PHE A 19 29.26 -5.71 0.94
CA PHE A 19 30.04 -4.56 1.38
C PHE A 19 31.37 -4.46 0.60
N ALA A 20 32.09 -5.57 0.45
CA ALA A 20 33.30 -5.65 -0.36
C ALA A 20 33.02 -5.27 -1.82
N GLY A 21 31.95 -5.81 -2.43
CA GLY A 21 31.51 -5.41 -3.77
C GLY A 21 31.16 -3.91 -3.86
N SER A 22 30.58 -3.35 -2.81
CA SER A 22 30.26 -1.91 -2.73
C SER A 22 31.53 -1.03 -2.73
N CYS A 23 32.61 -1.50 -2.11
CA CYS A 23 33.92 -0.85 -2.12
C CYS A 23 34.65 -1.01 -3.46
N LEU A 24 34.64 -2.21 -4.02
CA LEU A 24 35.52 -2.62 -5.12
C LEU A 24 34.92 -2.34 -6.51
N LEU A 25 33.61 -2.48 -6.69
CA LEU A 25 33.01 -2.34 -8.01
C LEU A 25 32.99 -0.88 -8.46
N PRO A 26 33.25 -0.61 -9.75
CA PRO A 26 33.08 0.72 -10.32
C PRO A 26 31.60 1.11 -10.28
N GLY A 27 31.33 2.41 -10.13
CA GLY A 27 29.98 2.94 -10.06
C GLY A 27 29.94 4.42 -10.36
N ARG A 28 28.79 4.90 -10.82
CA ARG A 28 28.58 6.33 -11.05
C ARG A 28 28.64 7.06 -9.72
N VAL A 29 29.46 8.10 -9.64
CA VAL A 29 29.47 8.99 -8.48
C VAL A 29 28.37 10.03 -8.65
N GLN A 30 27.52 10.18 -7.65
CA GLN A 30 26.43 11.15 -7.65
C GLN A 30 26.41 11.98 -6.38
N GLU A 31 26.16 13.27 -6.54
CA GLU A 31 25.95 14.18 -5.43
C GLU A 31 24.57 13.96 -4.82
N GLY A 32 24.53 13.84 -3.49
CA GLY A 32 23.31 13.80 -2.72
C GLY A 32 22.58 15.13 -2.69
N ALA A 33 21.58 15.22 -1.82
CA ALA A 33 20.98 16.51 -1.48
C ALA A 33 21.78 17.22 -0.39
N ASP A 34 21.51 18.51 -0.24
CA ASP A 34 22.05 19.32 0.86
C ASP A 34 21.59 18.75 2.20
N LEU A 35 22.55 18.54 3.09
CA LEU A 35 22.33 18.07 4.44
C LEU A 35 22.02 19.24 5.39
N PRO A 36 21.45 18.99 6.59
CA PRO A 36 21.09 20.05 7.54
C PRO A 36 22.28 20.90 8.02
N ASP A 37 23.50 20.39 7.91
CA ASP A 37 24.75 21.08 8.22
C ASP A 37 25.32 21.89 7.03
N GLY A 38 24.59 21.94 5.91
CA GLY A 38 25.01 22.61 4.67
C GLY A 38 25.99 21.82 3.82
N SER A 39 26.44 20.64 4.27
CA SER A 39 27.33 19.78 3.49
C SER A 39 26.58 19.02 2.40
N ARG A 40 27.31 18.61 1.36
CA ARG A 40 26.77 17.80 0.26
C ARG A 40 27.65 16.59 0.01
N GLU A 41 27.07 15.42 0.19
CA GLU A 41 27.80 14.16 0.17
C GLU A 41 27.83 13.52 -1.23
N ARG A 42 28.93 12.82 -1.53
CA ARG A 42 29.10 12.07 -2.78
C ARG A 42 28.91 10.58 -2.53
N TYR A 43 28.06 9.95 -3.34
CA TYR A 43 27.70 8.54 -3.22
C TYR A 43 28.15 7.77 -4.46
N ARG A 44 28.77 6.60 -4.25
CA ARG A 44 29.10 5.67 -5.34
C ARG A 44 27.93 4.72 -5.59
N LEU A 45 27.30 4.86 -6.74
CA LEU A 45 26.14 4.07 -7.17
C LEU A 45 26.61 2.90 -8.04
N ASN A 46 26.81 1.74 -7.40
CA ASN A 46 27.18 0.47 -8.00
C ASN A 46 26.22 -0.67 -7.58
N GLY A 47 25.00 -0.33 -7.14
CA GLY A 47 24.00 -1.33 -6.75
C GLY A 47 23.54 -2.22 -7.90
N LEU A 48 23.37 -1.66 -9.11
CA LEU A 48 22.96 -2.44 -10.30
C LEU A 48 23.99 -3.49 -10.74
N PRO A 49 25.29 -3.18 -10.95
CA PRO A 49 26.27 -4.21 -11.27
C PRO A 49 26.42 -5.23 -10.14
N LEU A 50 26.34 -4.81 -8.87
CA LEU A 50 26.36 -5.73 -7.73
C LEU A 50 25.18 -6.70 -7.75
N PHE A 51 23.96 -6.22 -8.03
CA PHE A 51 22.78 -7.05 -8.18
C PHE A 51 22.90 -8.02 -9.38
N GLY A 52 23.48 -7.57 -10.49
CA GLY A 52 23.77 -8.42 -11.65
C GLY A 52 24.71 -9.57 -11.33
N ILE A 53 25.77 -9.33 -10.55
CA ILE A 53 26.67 -10.39 -10.08
C ILE A 53 25.91 -11.39 -9.21
N VAL A 54 25.09 -10.93 -8.28
CA VAL A 54 24.28 -11.83 -7.44
C VAL A 54 23.32 -12.65 -8.28
N LEU A 55 22.69 -12.06 -9.30
CA LEU A 55 21.81 -12.79 -10.21
C LEU A 55 22.56 -13.92 -10.94
N VAL A 56 23.77 -13.65 -11.44
CA VAL A 56 24.64 -14.66 -12.06
C VAL A 56 25.00 -15.76 -11.05
N VAL A 57 25.40 -15.39 -9.84
CA VAL A 57 25.73 -16.36 -8.77
C VAL A 57 24.53 -17.25 -8.44
N VAL A 58 23.32 -16.68 -8.35
CA VAL A 58 22.09 -17.45 -8.11
C VAL A 58 21.83 -18.44 -9.23
N VAL A 59 21.92 -18.01 -10.48
CA VAL A 59 21.71 -18.89 -11.65
C VAL A 59 22.75 -20.01 -11.68
N VAL A 60 24.03 -19.68 -11.50
CA VAL A 60 25.12 -20.67 -11.51
C VAL A 60 24.99 -21.65 -10.35
N LEU A 61 24.74 -21.18 -9.13
CA LEU A 61 24.53 -22.06 -7.98
C LEU A 61 23.32 -22.95 -8.15
N GLY A 62 22.22 -22.42 -8.68
CA GLY A 62 21.00 -23.20 -8.95
C GLY A 62 21.20 -24.28 -10.02
N ALA A 63 22.10 -24.05 -10.98
CA ALA A 63 22.40 -25.02 -12.04
C ALA A 63 23.47 -26.05 -11.64
N VAL A 64 24.47 -25.66 -10.87
CA VAL A 64 25.68 -26.48 -10.60
C VAL A 64 25.61 -27.20 -9.25
N VAL A 65 24.92 -26.64 -8.26
CA VAL A 65 24.88 -27.19 -6.89
C VAL A 65 23.42 -27.53 -6.52
N PRO A 66 23.00 -28.79 -6.74
CA PRO A 66 21.63 -29.22 -6.43
C PRO A 66 21.23 -28.88 -5.00
N GLY A 67 20.07 -28.27 -4.83
CA GLY A 67 19.53 -27.91 -3.51
C GLY A 67 20.20 -26.74 -2.80
N ALA A 68 21.24 -26.10 -3.36
CA ALA A 68 21.92 -24.98 -2.70
C ALA A 68 20.97 -23.81 -2.37
N LEU A 69 20.13 -23.43 -3.34
CA LEU A 69 19.14 -22.37 -3.15
C LEU A 69 17.97 -22.82 -2.26
N ALA A 70 17.58 -24.10 -2.34
CA ALA A 70 16.52 -24.67 -1.49
C ALA A 70 16.94 -24.66 0.00
N SER A 71 18.21 -24.97 0.28
CA SER A 71 18.79 -24.95 1.63
C SER A 71 18.64 -23.58 2.31
N VAL A 72 18.73 -22.47 1.55
CA VAL A 72 18.48 -21.12 2.09
C VAL A 72 17.04 -20.99 2.61
N ALA A 73 16.06 -21.56 1.91
CA ALA A 73 14.67 -21.54 2.34
C ALA A 73 14.42 -22.47 3.54
N ASP A 74 15.08 -23.63 3.59
CA ASP A 74 14.98 -24.57 4.70
C ASP A 74 15.55 -24.00 6.01
N HIS A 75 16.54 -23.12 5.88
CA HIS A 75 17.17 -22.43 7.01
C HIS A 75 16.66 -21.00 7.22
N ALA A 76 15.57 -20.60 6.56
CA ALA A 76 15.06 -19.21 6.60
C ALA A 76 14.80 -18.72 8.02
N ASP A 77 14.33 -19.60 8.92
CA ASP A 77 14.00 -19.24 10.30
C ASP A 77 15.29 -19.03 11.13
N ALA A 78 16.32 -19.84 10.90
CA ALA A 78 17.64 -19.65 11.51
C ALA A 78 18.33 -18.38 10.97
N LEU A 79 18.19 -18.09 9.67
CA LEU A 79 18.67 -16.86 9.05
C LEU A 79 17.96 -15.62 9.61
N PHE A 80 16.65 -15.70 9.87
CA PHE A 80 15.89 -14.64 10.52
C PHE A 80 16.42 -14.35 11.94
N VAL A 81 16.65 -15.39 12.74
CA VAL A 81 17.23 -15.23 14.08
C VAL A 81 18.63 -14.61 14.00
N ALA A 82 19.48 -15.12 13.10
CA ALA A 82 20.82 -14.58 12.87
C ALA A 82 20.80 -13.10 12.45
N ALA A 83 19.91 -12.73 11.53
CA ALA A 83 19.76 -11.34 11.09
C ALA A 83 19.30 -10.42 12.22
N ASN A 84 18.42 -10.88 13.12
CA ASN A 84 18.05 -10.10 14.31
C ASN A 84 19.25 -9.87 15.22
N VAL A 85 20.01 -10.93 15.55
CA VAL A 85 21.22 -10.81 16.38
C VAL A 85 22.21 -9.81 15.78
N LEU A 86 22.46 -9.91 14.46
CA LEU A 86 23.33 -8.98 13.74
C LEU A 86 22.78 -7.55 13.72
N ALA A 87 21.47 -7.35 13.59
CA ALA A 87 20.86 -6.03 13.62
C ALA A 87 21.00 -5.37 15.00
N PHE A 88 20.79 -6.12 16.09
CA PHE A 88 21.02 -5.63 17.46
C PHE A 88 22.50 -5.31 17.72
N ALA A 89 23.41 -6.20 17.31
CA ALA A 89 24.84 -5.99 17.47
C ALA A 89 25.33 -4.80 16.63
N GLY A 90 24.93 -4.72 15.37
CA GLY A 90 25.28 -3.65 14.45
C GLY A 90 24.77 -2.28 14.91
N SER A 91 23.52 -2.19 15.37
CA SER A 91 23.00 -0.92 15.93
C SER A 91 23.66 -0.55 17.26
N GLY A 92 24.03 -1.52 18.08
CA GLY A 92 24.85 -1.31 19.28
C GLY A 92 26.23 -0.74 18.95
N ALA A 93 26.90 -1.28 17.93
CA ALA A 93 28.18 -0.77 17.45
C ALA A 93 28.06 0.67 16.90
N LEU A 94 27.01 0.95 16.12
CA LEU A 94 26.72 2.31 15.63
C LEU A 94 26.46 3.30 16.78
N TYR A 95 25.73 2.88 17.82
CA TYR A 95 25.49 3.69 19.01
C TYR A 95 26.80 3.98 19.76
N ALA A 96 27.63 2.96 19.98
CA ALA A 96 28.91 3.09 20.65
C ALA A 96 29.89 3.99 19.86
N ALA A 97 29.97 3.82 18.54
CA ALA A 97 30.77 4.66 17.65
C ALA A 97 30.30 6.12 17.70
N GLY A 98 28.99 6.36 17.57
CA GLY A 98 28.41 7.69 17.65
C GLY A 98 28.61 8.38 18.99
N ARG A 99 28.55 7.61 20.11
CA ARG A 99 28.87 8.12 21.45
C ARG A 99 30.33 8.55 21.57
N ARG A 100 31.27 7.73 21.08
CA ARG A 100 32.70 8.05 21.08
C ARG A 100 32.99 9.29 20.24
N ARG A 101 32.37 9.42 19.07
CA ARG A 101 32.53 10.58 18.19
C ARG A 101 31.97 11.86 18.80
N GLN A 102 30.76 11.82 19.36
CA GLN A 102 30.18 12.96 20.07
C GLN A 102 31.04 13.40 21.27
N GLY A 103 31.61 12.45 22.02
CA GLY A 103 32.55 12.73 23.10
C GLY A 103 33.82 13.44 22.63
N ARG A 104 34.36 13.06 21.46
CA ARG A 104 35.50 13.73 20.83
C ARG A 104 35.19 15.14 20.32
N GLU A 105 33.98 15.36 19.79
CA GLU A 105 33.53 16.65 19.27
C GLU A 105 33.01 17.60 20.36
N GLY A 106 33.04 17.21 21.64
CA GLY A 106 32.49 18.01 22.76
C GLY A 106 30.97 18.24 22.67
N ARG A 107 30.28 17.55 21.76
CA ARG A 107 28.83 17.72 21.52
C ARG A 107 28.05 16.72 22.37
N ARG A 108 27.12 17.20 23.20
CA ARG A 108 26.13 16.35 23.89
C ARG A 108 24.74 16.57 23.33
N THR A 109 24.38 15.79 22.31
CA THR A 109 22.99 15.70 21.83
C THR A 109 22.41 14.36 22.26
N VAL A 110 22.14 14.21 23.56
CA VAL A 110 21.58 12.98 24.13
C VAL A 110 20.08 13.15 24.29
N ARG A 111 19.28 12.33 23.59
CA ARG A 111 17.81 12.30 23.73
C ARG A 111 17.34 11.17 24.65
N GLY A 112 18.29 10.48 25.29
CA GLY A 112 18.14 9.31 26.13
C GLY A 112 18.71 8.07 25.45
N ALA A 113 19.44 7.22 26.18
CA ALA A 113 20.21 6.11 25.61
C ALA A 113 19.37 5.18 24.70
N ALA A 114 18.18 4.79 25.15
CA ALA A 114 17.27 3.95 24.36
C ALA A 114 16.78 4.65 23.09
N ARG A 115 16.44 5.95 23.17
CA ARG A 115 15.96 6.73 22.03
C ARG A 115 17.06 6.98 21.01
N ASP A 116 18.27 7.24 21.49
CA ASP A 116 19.46 7.47 20.68
C ASP A 116 19.95 6.20 19.98
N TRP A 117 19.86 5.04 20.64
CA TRP A 117 20.11 3.75 19.99
C TRP A 117 19.04 3.42 18.94
N PHE A 118 17.76 3.66 19.26
CA PHE A 118 16.64 3.38 18.37
C PHE A 118 16.66 4.27 17.11
N LEU A 119 16.80 5.59 17.28
CA LEU A 119 16.78 6.57 16.19
C LEU A 119 18.15 6.81 15.54
N GLY A 120 19.24 6.44 16.22
CA GLY A 120 20.61 6.62 15.74
C GLY A 120 21.28 7.89 16.26
N MET A 121 22.59 7.78 16.47
CA MET A 121 23.44 8.88 16.95
C MET A 121 24.04 9.69 15.82
N GLU A 122 24.36 9.06 14.69
CA GLU A 122 24.97 9.71 13.53
C GLU A 122 23.96 9.81 12.37
N LEU A 123 24.06 10.89 11.59
CA LEU A 123 23.21 11.02 10.41
C LEU A 123 23.64 9.96 9.39
N ASN A 124 24.85 10.03 8.85
CA ASN A 124 25.33 9.18 7.78
C ASN A 124 26.68 8.56 8.16
N PRO A 125 26.69 7.49 8.98
CA PRO A 125 27.94 6.84 9.36
C PRO A 125 28.58 6.16 8.14
N LYS A 126 29.91 6.28 8.05
CA LYS A 126 30.68 5.76 6.92
C LYS A 126 31.70 4.74 7.39
N LEU A 127 31.91 3.70 6.58
CA LEU A 127 32.96 2.71 6.76
C LEU A 127 33.69 2.54 5.43
N ALA A 128 35.02 2.67 5.42
CA ALA A 128 35.85 2.58 4.21
C ALA A 128 35.35 3.46 3.03
N GLY A 129 34.81 4.65 3.34
CA GLY A 129 34.25 5.56 2.33
C GLY A 129 32.84 5.20 1.83
N VAL A 130 32.26 4.07 2.26
CA VAL A 130 30.89 3.67 1.95
C VAL A 130 29.92 4.21 3.01
N ASP A 131 28.87 4.88 2.55
CA ASP A 131 27.76 5.31 3.41
C ASP A 131 26.93 4.09 3.84
N LEU A 132 26.84 3.86 5.16
CA LEU A 132 26.20 2.65 5.68
C LEU A 132 24.69 2.63 5.49
N LYS A 133 24.01 3.79 5.41
CA LYS A 133 22.57 3.79 5.13
C LYS A 133 22.29 3.41 3.69
N LEU A 134 22.98 4.05 2.75
CA LEU A 134 22.81 3.74 1.33
C LEU A 134 23.19 2.28 1.08
N PHE A 135 24.27 1.82 1.71
CA PHE A 135 24.67 0.42 1.66
C PHE A 135 23.57 -0.51 2.16
N SER A 136 22.88 -0.20 3.26
CA SER A 136 21.89 -1.08 3.90
C SER A 136 20.73 -1.48 2.98
N TYR A 137 20.35 -0.64 2.01
CA TYR A 137 19.36 -1.00 1.00
C TYR A 137 19.78 -2.19 0.10
N ARG A 138 21.09 -2.44 -0.03
CA ARG A 138 21.64 -3.53 -0.86
C ARG A 138 21.40 -4.90 -0.24
N PRO A 139 21.93 -5.25 0.95
CA PRO A 139 21.60 -6.51 1.61
C PRO A 139 20.11 -6.63 1.88
N SER A 140 19.39 -5.51 2.06
CA SER A 140 17.93 -5.49 2.22
C SER A 140 17.20 -6.05 0.99
N LEU A 141 17.32 -5.40 -0.17
CA LEU A 141 16.55 -5.74 -1.36
C LEU A 141 17.12 -6.94 -2.11
N ILE A 142 18.45 -7.11 -2.10
CA ILE A 142 19.09 -8.33 -2.62
C ILE A 142 18.72 -9.52 -1.73
N GLY A 143 18.69 -9.34 -0.40
CA GLY A 143 18.24 -10.38 0.53
C GLY A 143 16.79 -10.78 0.29
N LEU A 144 15.88 -9.82 0.11
CA LEU A 144 14.49 -10.08 -0.28
C LEU A 144 14.40 -10.91 -1.57
N PHE A 145 15.16 -10.54 -2.61
CA PHE A 145 15.22 -11.31 -3.85
C PHE A 145 15.72 -12.74 -3.61
N LEU A 146 16.82 -12.90 -2.88
CA LEU A 146 17.42 -14.22 -2.61
C LEU A 146 16.49 -15.14 -1.83
N VAL A 147 15.85 -14.63 -0.77
CA VAL A 147 14.90 -15.40 0.04
C VAL A 147 13.70 -15.84 -0.81
N ASN A 148 13.19 -14.95 -1.68
CA ASN A 148 12.10 -15.32 -2.59
C ASN A 148 12.51 -16.37 -3.61
N VAL A 149 13.70 -16.24 -4.23
CA VAL A 149 14.22 -17.26 -5.15
C VAL A 149 14.46 -18.59 -4.42
N ALA A 150 14.92 -18.56 -3.18
CA ALA A 150 15.09 -19.75 -2.35
C ALA A 150 13.76 -20.49 -2.14
N PHE A 151 12.65 -19.77 -1.90
CA PHE A 151 11.32 -20.40 -1.80
C PHE A 151 10.86 -21.04 -3.12
N ALA A 152 11.16 -20.42 -4.26
CA ALA A 152 10.91 -21.04 -5.56
C ALA A 152 11.78 -22.29 -5.74
N ALA A 153 13.08 -22.21 -5.46
CA ALA A 153 14.00 -23.34 -5.59
C ALA A 153 13.58 -24.52 -4.70
N ALA A 154 13.21 -24.27 -3.45
CA ALA A 154 12.71 -25.32 -2.55
C ALA A 154 11.45 -25.98 -3.08
N ARG A 155 10.48 -25.20 -3.58
CA ARG A 155 9.29 -25.75 -4.23
C ARG A 155 9.63 -26.62 -5.44
N TYR A 156 10.58 -26.17 -6.27
CA TYR A 156 11.03 -26.93 -7.43
C TYR A 156 11.72 -28.24 -7.01
N THR A 157 12.56 -28.22 -5.99
CA THR A 157 13.22 -29.42 -5.45
C THR A 157 12.21 -30.41 -4.85
N GLU A 158 11.18 -29.92 -4.14
CA GLU A 158 10.14 -30.75 -3.54
C GLU A 158 9.21 -31.40 -4.57
N ARG A 159 8.99 -30.78 -5.73
CA ARG A 159 7.87 -31.11 -6.64
C ARG A 159 8.23 -31.34 -8.09
N GLY A 160 9.44 -30.97 -8.50
CA GLY A 160 9.85 -30.96 -9.91
C GLY A 160 9.23 -29.84 -10.76
N GLU A 161 8.37 -28.98 -10.19
CA GLU A 161 7.74 -27.86 -10.89
C GLU A 161 7.50 -26.65 -9.98
N LEU A 162 7.47 -25.45 -10.58
CA LEU A 162 7.20 -24.20 -9.85
C LEU A 162 5.70 -23.84 -9.83
N GLY A 163 4.95 -24.19 -10.88
CA GLY A 163 3.57 -23.74 -11.08
C GLY A 163 3.46 -22.25 -11.44
N GLY A 164 2.35 -21.88 -12.10
CA GLY A 164 2.16 -20.53 -12.65
C GLY A 164 2.15 -19.40 -11.61
N ARG A 165 1.64 -19.65 -10.39
CA ARG A 165 1.60 -18.66 -9.31
C ARG A 165 3.01 -18.25 -8.87
N MET A 166 3.89 -19.23 -8.66
CA MET A 166 5.27 -18.98 -8.23
C MET A 166 6.06 -18.28 -9.34
N LEU A 167 5.95 -18.75 -10.60
CA LEU A 167 6.64 -18.12 -11.73
C LEU A 167 6.28 -16.65 -11.89
N LEU A 168 4.99 -16.32 -11.87
CA LEU A 168 4.52 -14.94 -12.00
C LEU A 168 4.98 -14.08 -10.81
N TYR A 169 4.95 -14.63 -9.59
CA TYR A 169 5.47 -13.96 -8.39
C TYR A 169 6.97 -13.62 -8.52
N GLN A 170 7.80 -14.58 -8.95
CA GLN A 170 9.25 -14.38 -9.11
C GLN A 170 9.55 -13.33 -10.17
N LEU A 171 8.84 -13.34 -11.30
CA LEU A 171 9.00 -12.34 -12.36
C LEU A 171 8.69 -10.93 -11.82
N MET A 172 7.59 -10.78 -11.10
CA MET A 172 7.19 -9.50 -10.51
C MET A 172 8.19 -9.02 -9.44
N CYS A 173 8.68 -9.93 -8.59
CA CYS A 173 9.70 -9.62 -7.58
C CYS A 173 11.02 -9.17 -8.23
N LEU A 174 11.49 -9.89 -9.25
CA LEU A 174 12.68 -9.53 -10.03
C LEU A 174 12.53 -8.15 -10.66
N LEU A 175 11.41 -7.89 -11.33
CA LEU A 175 11.14 -6.58 -11.96
C LEU A 175 11.14 -5.45 -10.93
N TYR A 176 10.55 -5.66 -9.74
CA TYR A 176 10.54 -4.67 -8.67
C TYR A 176 11.94 -4.35 -8.14
N VAL A 177 12.74 -5.39 -7.83
CA VAL A 177 14.10 -5.23 -7.29
C VAL A 177 15.06 -4.67 -8.34
N ALA A 178 15.00 -5.15 -9.59
CA ALA A 178 15.81 -4.61 -10.69
C ALA A 178 15.54 -3.12 -10.92
N ASN A 179 14.26 -2.73 -10.88
CA ASN A 179 13.83 -1.34 -11.01
C ASN A 179 14.25 -0.46 -9.83
N TYR A 180 14.47 -1.01 -8.64
CA TYR A 180 15.12 -0.27 -7.58
C TYR A 180 16.55 0.09 -7.98
N PHE A 181 17.38 -0.92 -8.32
CA PHE A 181 18.80 -0.71 -8.60
C PHE A 181 19.07 0.09 -9.87
N GLN A 182 18.20 -0.01 -10.88
CA GLN A 182 18.24 0.85 -12.06
C GLN A 182 18.09 2.33 -11.69
N PHE A 183 17.35 2.64 -10.62
CA PHE A 183 17.06 4.01 -10.17
C PHE A 183 17.63 4.30 -8.78
N GLU A 184 18.75 3.66 -8.41
CA GLU A 184 19.42 3.84 -7.11
C GLU A 184 19.72 5.33 -6.82
N HIS A 185 19.98 6.12 -7.86
CA HIS A 185 20.16 7.57 -7.76
C HIS A 185 19.00 8.34 -7.12
N GLY A 186 17.77 7.82 -7.19
CA GLY A 186 16.63 8.44 -6.52
C GLY A 186 16.73 8.35 -4.99
N MET A 187 17.47 7.36 -4.48
CA MET A 187 17.53 7.04 -3.05
C MET A 187 18.29 8.09 -2.25
N VAL A 188 19.35 8.68 -2.80
CA VAL A 188 20.16 9.72 -2.11
C VAL A 188 19.37 11.00 -1.80
N HIS A 189 18.18 11.14 -2.39
CA HIS A 189 17.28 12.27 -2.15
C HIS A 189 16.11 11.94 -1.23
N THR A 190 16.04 10.72 -0.68
CA THR A 190 14.99 10.33 0.26
C THR A 190 15.20 10.93 1.64
N TRP A 191 14.14 10.92 2.45
CA TRP A 191 14.19 11.48 3.79
C TRP A 191 15.11 10.67 4.71
N ASP A 192 15.13 9.35 4.53
CA ASP A 192 15.88 8.39 5.34
C ASP A 192 17.39 8.68 5.24
N ILE A 193 17.89 8.97 4.04
CA ILE A 193 19.28 9.41 3.82
C ILE A 193 19.54 10.82 4.37
N LYS A 194 18.67 11.79 4.07
CA LYS A 194 18.96 13.21 4.32
C LYS A 194 18.74 13.68 5.76
N ALA A 195 17.89 13.02 6.53
CA ALA A 195 17.37 13.61 7.76
C ALA A 195 17.10 12.63 8.91
N GLU A 196 16.84 11.35 8.65
CA GLU A 196 16.74 10.35 9.74
C GLU A 196 18.14 9.91 10.14
N ARG A 197 18.43 9.69 11.42
CA ARG A 197 19.75 9.17 11.83
C ARG A 197 19.79 7.65 11.67
N PHE A 198 20.98 7.07 11.56
CA PHE A 198 21.11 5.62 11.37
C PHE A 198 21.20 4.91 12.72
N GLY A 199 20.08 4.32 13.13
CA GLY A 199 19.93 3.55 14.38
C GLY A 199 19.20 2.25 14.17
N TRP A 200 18.85 1.57 15.27
CA TRP A 200 18.22 0.24 15.23
C TRP A 200 16.97 0.19 14.35
N MET A 201 16.13 1.24 14.35
CA MET A 201 14.91 1.28 13.54
C MET A 201 15.19 1.06 12.04
N LEU A 202 16.23 1.72 11.50
CA LEU A 202 16.60 1.58 10.09
C LEU A 202 17.38 0.29 9.84
N VAL A 203 18.32 -0.06 10.73
CA VAL A 203 19.09 -1.32 10.62
C VAL A 203 18.16 -2.54 10.63
N TRP A 204 17.24 -2.62 11.59
CA TRP A 204 16.28 -3.72 11.67
C TRP A 204 15.31 -3.71 10.48
N GLY A 205 14.86 -2.51 10.06
CA GLY A 205 14.03 -2.36 8.86
C GLY A 205 14.70 -2.93 7.61
N ASP A 206 15.96 -2.57 7.38
CA ASP A 206 16.69 -2.95 6.18
C ASP A 206 17.13 -4.42 6.21
N TYR A 207 17.70 -4.90 7.32
CA TYR A 207 18.33 -6.23 7.38
C TYR A 207 17.39 -7.36 7.81
N VAL A 208 16.28 -7.06 8.47
CA VAL A 208 15.35 -8.07 9.02
C VAL A 208 13.97 -7.95 8.40
N LEU A 209 13.33 -6.78 8.52
CA LEU A 209 11.95 -6.61 8.08
C LEU A 209 11.83 -6.86 6.57
N VAL A 210 12.63 -6.19 5.75
CA VAL A 210 12.49 -6.32 4.29
C VAL A 210 12.80 -7.74 3.80
N PRO A 211 13.92 -8.41 4.12
CA PRO A 211 14.19 -9.74 3.57
C PRO A 211 13.20 -10.83 4.02
N PHE A 212 12.72 -10.78 5.28
CA PHE A 212 11.96 -11.88 5.87
C PHE A 212 10.46 -11.61 5.98
N PHE A 213 10.04 -10.39 6.29
CA PHE A 213 8.61 -10.06 6.37
C PHE A 213 8.03 -9.84 4.97
N TYR A 214 8.74 -9.16 4.07
CA TYR A 214 8.20 -8.88 2.74
C TYR A 214 8.19 -10.12 1.82
N SER A 215 8.91 -11.19 2.19
CA SER A 215 8.93 -12.48 1.50
C SER A 215 7.84 -13.46 1.97
N LEU A 216 6.98 -13.06 2.92
CA LEU A 216 5.85 -13.89 3.38
C LEU A 216 4.93 -14.40 2.25
N PRO A 217 4.58 -13.60 1.20
CA PRO A 217 3.83 -14.12 0.07
C PRO A 217 4.60 -15.22 -0.69
N GLY A 218 5.91 -15.06 -0.90
CA GLY A 218 6.76 -16.08 -1.51
C GLY A 218 6.82 -17.37 -0.69
N ARG A 219 6.97 -17.23 0.64
CA ARG A 219 6.92 -18.37 1.58
C ARG A 219 5.59 -19.11 1.51
N TYR A 220 4.48 -18.37 1.46
CA TYR A 220 3.15 -18.96 1.36
C TYR A 220 2.97 -19.72 0.03
N LEU A 221 3.44 -19.13 -1.07
CA LEU A 221 3.38 -19.75 -2.40
C LEU A 221 4.23 -21.03 -2.50
N ARG A 222 5.28 -21.21 -1.69
CA ARG A 222 6.05 -22.47 -1.62
C ARG A 222 5.12 -23.66 -1.35
N GLY A 223 4.22 -23.52 -0.38
CA GLY A 223 3.30 -24.58 0.05
C GLY A 223 1.90 -24.55 -0.59
N LEU A 224 1.62 -23.63 -1.51
CA LEU A 224 0.28 -23.48 -2.09
C LEU A 224 0.07 -24.37 -3.32
N ASP A 225 -0.94 -25.23 -3.24
CA ASP A 225 -1.23 -26.25 -4.25
C ASP A 225 -2.51 -25.94 -4.98
N ALA A 226 -2.46 -24.82 -5.69
CA ALA A 226 -3.57 -24.35 -6.49
C ALA A 226 -3.09 -23.95 -7.88
N PRO A 227 -3.74 -24.42 -8.97
CA PRO A 227 -3.46 -23.91 -10.30
C PRO A 227 -3.70 -22.39 -10.33
N LEU A 228 -3.06 -21.71 -11.28
CA LEU A 228 -3.27 -20.29 -11.51
C LEU A 228 -4.45 -20.13 -12.49
N PRO A 229 -5.66 -19.77 -12.04
CA PRO A 229 -6.74 -19.51 -12.97
C PRO A 229 -6.45 -18.24 -13.77
N TRP A 230 -6.85 -18.23 -15.04
CA TRP A 230 -6.54 -17.14 -15.98
C TRP A 230 -7.00 -15.77 -15.47
N TRP A 231 -8.17 -15.69 -14.82
CA TRP A 231 -8.70 -14.43 -14.29
C TRP A 231 -7.81 -13.86 -13.19
N LEU A 232 -7.21 -14.71 -12.36
CA LEU A 232 -6.32 -14.30 -11.28
C LEU A 232 -4.97 -13.87 -11.84
N ALA A 233 -4.47 -14.56 -12.87
CA ALA A 233 -3.29 -14.13 -13.62
C ALA A 233 -3.51 -12.73 -14.22
N THR A 234 -4.63 -12.52 -14.91
CA THR A 234 -5.00 -11.24 -15.49
C THR A 234 -5.12 -10.15 -14.43
N LEU A 235 -5.84 -10.41 -13.33
CA LEU A 235 -5.98 -9.45 -12.23
C LEU A 235 -4.61 -9.08 -11.64
N SER A 236 -3.77 -10.07 -11.36
CA SER A 236 -2.41 -9.90 -10.83
C SER A 236 -1.55 -9.04 -11.75
N VAL A 237 -1.50 -9.39 -13.04
CA VAL A 237 -0.71 -8.67 -14.06
C VAL A 237 -1.21 -7.24 -14.23
N VAL A 238 -2.52 -7.02 -14.32
CA VAL A 238 -3.10 -5.67 -14.45
C VAL A 238 -2.77 -4.83 -13.22
N LEU A 239 -2.95 -5.36 -12.01
CA LEU A 239 -2.64 -4.63 -10.78
C LEU A 239 -1.15 -4.29 -10.68
N PHE A 240 -0.27 -5.27 -10.96
CA PHE A 240 1.17 -5.07 -10.92
C PHE A 240 1.60 -4.03 -11.96
N THR A 241 1.22 -4.19 -13.23
CA THR A 241 1.65 -3.30 -14.32
C THR A 241 1.09 -1.88 -14.18
N ALA A 242 -0.20 -1.73 -13.85
CA ALA A 242 -0.80 -0.43 -13.60
C ALA A 242 -0.20 0.24 -12.35
N GLY A 243 0.04 -0.54 -11.29
CA GLY A 243 0.70 -0.07 -10.08
C GLY A 243 2.12 0.39 -10.34
N PHE A 244 2.89 -0.41 -11.09
CA PHE A 244 4.27 -0.13 -11.45
C PHE A 244 4.38 1.11 -12.35
N TRP A 245 3.50 1.23 -13.34
CA TRP A 245 3.37 2.41 -14.19
C TRP A 245 3.06 3.67 -13.36
N MET A 246 2.14 3.57 -12.39
CA MET A 246 1.80 4.70 -11.52
C MET A 246 2.95 5.06 -10.58
N PHE A 247 3.56 4.06 -9.93
CA PHE A 247 4.69 4.23 -9.02
C PHE A 247 5.89 4.88 -9.71
N ARG A 248 6.33 4.29 -10.83
CA ARG A 248 7.49 4.75 -11.57
C ARG A 248 7.19 6.02 -12.36
N GLY A 249 6.05 6.06 -13.05
CA GLY A 249 5.62 7.20 -13.85
C GLY A 249 5.50 8.46 -13.01
N ALA A 250 4.88 8.40 -11.82
CA ALA A 250 4.80 9.56 -10.93
C ALA A 250 6.19 10.02 -10.46
N ASN A 251 7.09 9.11 -10.11
CA ASN A 251 8.43 9.48 -9.65
C ASN A 251 9.30 10.08 -10.77
N VAL A 252 9.32 9.48 -11.96
CA VAL A 252 10.04 10.00 -13.13
C VAL A 252 9.51 11.37 -13.53
N GLN A 253 8.19 11.55 -13.54
CA GLN A 253 7.58 12.84 -13.86
C GLN A 253 8.02 13.95 -12.88
N LYS A 254 8.05 13.65 -11.58
CA LYS A 254 8.54 14.58 -10.56
C LYS A 254 10.03 14.87 -10.74
N HIS A 255 10.83 13.86 -11.07
CA HIS A 255 12.27 14.03 -11.26
C HIS A 255 12.57 14.94 -12.45
N ARG A 256 11.99 14.64 -13.63
CA ARG A 256 12.14 15.47 -14.83
C ARG A 256 11.73 16.92 -14.60
N PHE A 257 10.62 17.15 -13.88
CA PHE A 257 10.18 18.50 -13.54
C PHE A 257 11.16 19.25 -12.62
N LYS A 258 11.85 18.55 -11.74
CA LYS A 258 12.86 19.17 -10.85
C LYS A 258 14.17 19.48 -11.57
N GLU A 259 14.52 18.71 -12.60
CA GLU A 259 15.68 18.96 -13.45
C GLU A 259 15.37 20.09 -14.44
N ASP A 260 14.19 20.07 -15.05
CA ASP A 260 13.72 21.09 -15.98
C ASP A 260 12.24 21.41 -15.76
N CYS A 261 11.97 22.61 -15.23
CA CYS A 261 10.62 23.12 -15.02
C CYS A 261 9.85 23.38 -16.33
N ARG A 262 10.52 23.44 -17.49
CA ARG A 262 9.90 23.61 -18.82
C ARG A 262 9.52 22.28 -19.48
N THR A 263 9.74 21.16 -18.79
CA THR A 263 9.42 19.83 -19.31
C THR A 263 7.95 19.70 -19.72
N THR A 264 7.65 18.73 -20.58
CA THR A 264 6.28 18.44 -21.01
C THR A 264 5.70 17.24 -20.24
N VAL A 265 4.40 17.34 -19.95
CA VAL A 265 3.60 16.29 -19.33
C VAL A 265 2.48 15.93 -20.29
N ARG A 266 2.53 14.72 -20.85
CA ARG A 266 1.56 14.23 -21.86
C ARG A 266 1.42 15.19 -23.05
N GLY A 267 2.56 15.63 -23.60
CA GLY A 267 2.60 16.52 -24.77
C GLY A 267 2.22 17.97 -24.52
N ARG A 268 1.91 18.36 -23.28
CA ARG A 268 1.62 19.76 -22.89
C ARG A 268 2.68 20.28 -21.93
N PRO A 269 2.97 21.59 -21.89
CA PRO A 269 3.89 22.16 -20.91
C PRO A 269 3.50 21.80 -19.47
N ALA A 270 4.48 21.48 -18.62
CA ALA A 270 4.24 21.22 -17.22
C ALA A 270 3.62 22.46 -16.55
N ARG A 271 2.54 22.25 -15.80
CA ARG A 271 1.92 23.32 -15.01
C ARG A 271 2.44 23.21 -13.58
N ALA A 272 2.89 24.33 -13.03
CA ALA A 272 3.38 24.38 -11.66
C ALA A 272 2.82 25.59 -10.89
N LEU A 273 2.53 25.40 -9.61
CA LEU A 273 2.21 26.49 -8.69
C LEU A 273 3.50 27.11 -8.16
N GLY A 274 3.62 28.43 -8.30
CA GLY A 274 4.78 29.20 -7.86
C GLY A 274 6.11 28.71 -8.46
N GLY A 275 6.07 28.09 -9.66
CA GLY A 275 7.23 27.48 -10.31
C GLY A 275 7.86 26.29 -9.59
N ARG A 276 7.28 25.81 -8.47
CA ARG A 276 7.91 24.82 -7.57
C ARG A 276 7.10 23.55 -7.37
N LEU A 277 5.77 23.62 -7.46
CA LEU A 277 4.87 22.48 -7.19
C LEU A 277 4.18 22.04 -8.46
N LEU A 278 4.51 20.83 -8.95
CA LEU A 278 3.92 20.26 -10.15
C LEU A 278 2.42 19.94 -9.95
N VAL A 279 1.57 20.48 -10.82
CA VAL A 279 0.10 20.33 -10.76
C VAL A 279 -0.50 19.70 -12.02
N SER A 280 0.35 19.06 -12.85
CA SER A 280 -0.07 18.32 -14.04
C SER A 280 0.34 16.84 -13.99
N GLY A 281 -0.31 15.99 -14.79
CA GLY A 281 -0.10 14.55 -14.80
C GLY A 281 -0.46 13.91 -13.45
N PHE A 282 0.33 12.95 -12.97
CA PHE A 282 0.04 12.24 -11.72
C PHE A 282 -0.13 13.19 -10.53
N TRP A 283 0.73 14.20 -10.44
CA TRP A 283 0.77 15.15 -9.33
C TRP A 283 -0.35 16.20 -9.37
N GLY A 284 -1.05 16.34 -10.50
CA GLY A 284 -2.29 17.11 -10.59
C GLY A 284 -3.52 16.33 -10.16
N VAL A 285 -3.45 15.00 -10.26
CA VAL A 285 -4.54 14.09 -9.86
C VAL A 285 -4.43 13.86 -8.34
N GLY A 286 -3.29 13.36 -7.85
CA GLY A 286 -3.07 13.11 -6.43
C GLY A 286 -1.70 13.50 -5.91
N ARG A 287 -1.61 13.84 -4.62
CA ARG A 287 -0.36 14.30 -3.99
C ARG A 287 0.66 13.20 -3.75
N LYS A 288 0.24 11.93 -3.71
CA LYS A 288 1.06 10.74 -3.43
C LYS A 288 0.60 9.52 -4.24
N LEU A 289 0.28 9.71 -5.52
CA LEU A 289 -0.09 8.59 -6.41
C LEU A 289 1.02 7.54 -6.56
N ASN A 290 2.28 7.92 -6.38
CA ASN A 290 3.37 6.96 -6.32
C ASN A 290 3.17 5.92 -5.20
N TYR A 291 2.61 6.31 -4.05
CA TYR A 291 2.32 5.37 -2.96
C TYR A 291 1.13 4.46 -3.27
N THR A 292 0.11 4.96 -3.96
CA THR A 292 -0.95 4.12 -4.51
C THR A 292 -0.40 3.08 -5.47
N GLY A 293 0.48 3.50 -6.38
CA GLY A 293 1.14 2.58 -7.31
C GLY A 293 1.92 1.49 -6.59
N GLU A 294 2.62 1.83 -5.51
CA GLU A 294 3.34 0.87 -4.69
C GLU A 294 2.41 -0.13 -4.00
N LEU A 295 1.28 0.31 -3.42
CA LEU A 295 0.27 -0.61 -2.88
C LEU A 295 -0.29 -1.53 -3.96
N MET A 296 -0.57 -1.02 -5.16
CA MET A 296 -1.06 -1.84 -6.28
C MET A 296 -0.04 -2.90 -6.72
N VAL A 297 1.26 -2.56 -6.74
CA VAL A 297 2.34 -3.53 -7.01
C VAL A 297 2.30 -4.67 -6.00
N TYR A 298 2.23 -4.35 -4.71
CA TYR A 298 2.18 -5.38 -3.66
C TYR A 298 0.87 -6.18 -3.69
N THR A 299 -0.27 -5.55 -3.99
CA THR A 299 -1.53 -6.27 -4.20
C THR A 299 -1.40 -7.22 -5.39
N GLY A 300 -0.78 -6.78 -6.48
CA GLY A 300 -0.62 -7.54 -7.72
C GLY A 300 0.06 -8.89 -7.51
N TRP A 301 1.13 -8.96 -6.72
CA TRP A 301 1.77 -10.26 -6.43
C TRP A 301 1.17 -10.98 -5.21
N THR A 302 0.54 -10.27 -4.26
CA THR A 302 -0.01 -10.92 -3.05
C THR A 302 -1.31 -11.64 -3.37
N VAL A 303 -2.11 -11.13 -4.33
CA VAL A 303 -3.35 -11.78 -4.77
C VAL A 303 -3.10 -13.18 -5.34
N LEU A 304 -1.89 -13.47 -5.82
CA LEU A 304 -1.48 -14.81 -6.25
C LEU A 304 -1.53 -15.85 -5.11
N CYS A 305 -1.54 -15.43 -3.86
CA CYS A 305 -1.72 -16.32 -2.70
C CYS A 305 -3.18 -16.79 -2.52
N GLY A 306 -4.15 -16.17 -3.20
CA GLY A 306 -5.57 -16.44 -2.95
C GLY A 306 -6.04 -15.96 -1.57
N ALA A 307 -7.29 -16.26 -1.21
CA ALA A 307 -7.93 -15.72 -0.01
C ALA A 307 -7.99 -16.69 1.19
N SER A 308 -7.33 -17.86 1.10
CA SER A 308 -7.42 -18.90 2.14
C SER A 308 -6.64 -18.59 3.42
N SER A 309 -5.69 -17.66 3.37
CA SER A 309 -4.92 -17.23 4.55
C SER A 309 -4.73 -15.72 4.57
N PRO A 310 -4.88 -15.06 5.74
CA PRO A 310 -4.57 -13.64 5.90
C PRO A 310 -3.07 -13.36 5.97
N VAL A 311 -2.22 -14.37 6.20
CA VAL A 311 -0.78 -14.19 6.48
C VAL A 311 -0.04 -13.43 5.38
N PRO A 312 -0.19 -13.74 4.08
CA PRO A 312 0.48 -12.98 3.00
C PRO A 312 0.04 -11.51 2.94
N TYR A 313 -1.20 -11.22 3.32
CA TYR A 313 -1.77 -9.88 3.29
C TYR A 313 -1.31 -8.99 4.44
N THR A 314 -0.61 -9.55 5.45
CA THR A 314 -0.01 -8.76 6.52
C THR A 314 1.03 -7.77 5.99
N VAL A 315 1.78 -8.15 4.94
CA VAL A 315 2.73 -7.26 4.24
C VAL A 315 2.01 -6.07 3.61
N LEU A 316 0.88 -6.33 2.93
CA LEU A 316 0.08 -5.29 2.31
C LEU A 316 -0.55 -4.36 3.36
N ALA A 317 -1.05 -4.91 4.46
CA ALA A 317 -1.62 -4.14 5.57
C ALA A 317 -0.56 -3.24 6.23
N PHE A 318 0.62 -3.80 6.51
CA PHE A 318 1.76 -3.06 7.03
C PHE A 318 2.14 -1.90 6.10
N LEU A 319 2.28 -2.18 4.79
CA LEU A 319 2.65 -1.18 3.80
C LEU A 319 1.58 -0.08 3.68
N ALA A 320 0.29 -0.42 3.76
CA ALA A 320 -0.80 0.55 3.77
C ALA A 320 -0.69 1.51 4.96
N VAL A 321 -0.47 0.98 6.18
CA VAL A 321 -0.26 1.79 7.38
C VAL A 321 0.97 2.68 7.24
N LEU A 322 2.10 2.10 6.81
CA LEU A 322 3.36 2.81 6.62
C LEU A 322 3.22 3.97 5.62
N LEU A 323 2.63 3.72 4.45
CA LEU A 323 2.49 4.72 3.40
C LEU A 323 1.46 5.80 3.75
N VAL A 324 0.37 5.47 4.45
CA VAL A 324 -0.57 6.48 4.98
C VAL A 324 0.12 7.37 6.01
N HIS A 325 0.87 6.77 6.95
CA HIS A 325 1.64 7.53 7.94
C HIS A 325 2.68 8.42 7.26
N ARG A 326 3.43 7.88 6.29
CA ARG A 326 4.43 8.60 5.48
C ARG A 326 3.80 9.76 4.71
N ALA A 327 2.66 9.53 4.05
CA ALA A 327 1.94 10.55 3.31
C ALA A 327 1.52 11.71 4.21
N ARG A 328 1.01 11.43 5.41
CA ARG A 328 0.61 12.47 6.39
C ARG A 328 1.80 13.29 6.89
N ARG A 329 2.92 12.62 7.19
CA ARG A 329 4.16 13.28 7.61
C ARG A 329 4.71 14.21 6.53
N ASP A 330 4.73 13.73 5.29
CA ASP A 330 5.17 14.53 4.14
C ASP A 330 4.23 15.72 3.89
N ASP A 331 2.91 15.53 4.01
CA ASP A 331 1.90 16.58 3.81
C ASP A 331 2.07 17.71 4.85
N ARG A 332 2.37 17.38 6.11
CA ARG A 332 2.71 18.39 7.15
C ARG A 332 3.97 19.17 6.81
N ARG A 333 5.05 18.47 6.43
CA ARG A 333 6.31 19.12 6.04
C ARG A 333 6.16 20.01 4.82
N CYS A 334 5.38 19.58 3.84
CA CYS A 334 5.09 20.41 2.67
C CYS A 334 4.22 21.62 3.04
N ALA A 335 3.29 21.49 3.98
CA ALA A 335 2.52 22.62 4.49
C ALA A 335 3.43 23.64 5.21
N GLU A 336 4.33 23.17 6.06
CA GLU A 336 5.33 24.02 6.75
C GLU A 336 6.26 24.71 5.74
N LYS A 337 6.75 23.97 4.74
CA LYS A 337 7.71 24.49 3.74
C LYS A 337 7.10 25.46 2.73
N TYR A 338 5.90 25.20 2.24
CA TYR A 338 5.31 25.95 1.12
C TYR A 338 4.13 26.85 1.54
N GLY A 339 3.63 26.73 2.77
CA GLY A 339 2.58 27.60 3.32
C GLY A 339 1.35 27.71 2.41
N ARG A 340 1.01 28.94 2.00
CA ARG A 340 -0.16 29.21 1.14
C ARG A 340 -0.10 28.51 -0.22
N LEU A 341 1.09 28.30 -0.79
CA LEU A 341 1.25 27.55 -2.04
C LEU A 341 0.84 26.08 -1.87
N TRP A 342 1.14 25.48 -0.71
CA TRP A 342 0.69 24.12 -0.41
C TRP A 342 -0.83 24.06 -0.31
N THR A 343 -1.44 25.03 0.37
CA THR A 343 -2.90 25.11 0.48
C THR A 343 -3.56 25.23 -0.90
N ALA A 344 -3.01 26.05 -1.80
CA ALA A 344 -3.47 26.13 -3.18
C ALA A 344 -3.29 24.80 -3.93
N TYR A 345 -2.15 24.14 -3.74
CA TYR A 345 -1.88 22.82 -4.34
C TYR A 345 -2.88 21.75 -3.87
N CYS A 346 -3.18 21.71 -2.57
CA CYS A 346 -4.16 20.78 -2.00
C CYS A 346 -5.59 21.00 -2.53
N ARG A 347 -5.93 22.20 -3.03
CA ARG A 347 -7.23 22.46 -3.69
C ARG A 347 -7.29 21.86 -5.10
N ILE A 348 -6.14 21.73 -5.77
CA ILE A 348 -6.04 21.13 -7.10
C ILE A 348 -5.96 19.61 -6.97
N ALA A 349 -4.88 19.11 -6.37
CA ALA A 349 -4.68 17.70 -6.11
C ALA A 349 -5.37 17.35 -4.79
N THR A 350 -6.69 17.16 -4.83
CA THR A 350 -7.55 17.06 -3.63
C THR A 350 -7.25 15.84 -2.77
N PHE A 351 -6.93 14.70 -3.38
CA PHE A 351 -6.62 13.48 -2.65
C PHE A 351 -5.12 13.32 -2.37
N ARG A 352 -4.79 12.68 -1.23
CA ARG A 352 -3.40 12.31 -0.92
C ARG A 352 -3.01 11.08 -1.71
N MET A 353 -3.70 9.97 -1.45
CA MET A 353 -3.51 8.66 -2.09
C MET A 353 -4.89 8.04 -2.35
N VAL A 354 -4.93 7.00 -3.17
CA VAL A 354 -6.11 6.15 -3.45
C VAL A 354 -5.80 4.73 -2.93
N PRO A 355 -6.74 3.98 -2.34
CA PRO A 355 -8.12 4.37 -1.98
C PRO A 355 -8.20 5.16 -0.65
N PHE A 356 -7.10 5.22 0.10
CA PHE A 356 -7.10 5.83 1.42
C PHE A 356 -6.90 7.34 1.33
N ASP A 357 -7.86 8.07 1.91
CA ASP A 357 -7.69 9.45 2.36
C ASP A 357 -7.95 10.58 1.34
N THR A 358 -9.18 11.11 1.41
CA THR A 358 -9.54 12.49 1.07
C THR A 358 -9.46 13.46 2.27
N LEU A 359 -8.75 13.15 3.36
CA LEU A 359 -8.55 14.15 4.43
C LEU A 359 -7.60 15.26 3.98
N GLY A 360 -8.08 16.18 3.14
CA GLY A 360 -7.35 17.37 2.70
C GLY A 360 -8.04 18.66 3.10
N HIS A 361 -7.64 19.23 4.25
CA HIS A 361 -7.47 20.67 4.49
C HIS A 361 -8.64 21.63 4.20
N GLY A 362 -9.89 21.18 4.26
CA GLY A 362 -10.97 22.09 4.65
C GLY A 362 -10.81 22.38 6.14
N ARG A 363 -10.98 23.65 6.56
CA ARG A 363 -11.32 23.96 7.96
C ARG A 363 -12.29 22.88 8.45
N ARG A 364 -12.14 22.40 9.69
CA ARG A 364 -13.29 21.85 10.42
C ARG A 364 -14.33 22.97 10.46
N THR A 365 -15.08 23.15 9.38
CA THR A 365 -16.31 23.92 9.41
C THR A 365 -17.17 23.10 10.34
N ARG A 366 -17.48 23.69 11.50
CA ARG A 366 -18.44 23.14 12.45
C ARG A 366 -19.65 22.75 11.62
N ARG A 367 -19.87 21.44 11.46
CA ARG A 367 -20.87 20.95 10.51
C ARG A 367 -22.23 21.36 11.06
N GLY A 368 -23.08 21.91 10.20
CA GLY A 368 -24.50 22.05 10.52
C GLY A 368 -25.14 20.69 10.81
N PRO A 369 -26.39 20.66 11.30
CA PRO A 369 -27.09 19.43 11.61
C PRO A 369 -27.11 18.46 10.41
N VAL A 370 -27.03 17.16 10.70
CA VAL A 370 -27.07 16.08 9.69
C VAL A 370 -28.31 16.25 8.81
N SER A 371 -28.14 16.26 7.48
CA SER A 371 -29.24 16.47 6.54
C SER A 371 -30.30 15.37 6.65
N ARG A 372 -31.54 15.64 6.21
CA ARG A 372 -32.61 14.62 6.19
C ARG A 372 -32.20 13.38 5.40
N GLU A 373 -31.52 13.57 4.27
CA GLU A 373 -30.98 12.48 3.44
C GLU A 373 -29.90 11.69 4.18
N ASP A 374 -28.93 12.37 4.80
CA ASP A 374 -27.88 11.71 5.58
C ASP A 374 -28.47 10.90 6.76
N ARG A 375 -29.57 11.39 7.39
CA ARG A 375 -30.28 10.64 8.43
C ARG A 375 -30.96 9.38 7.89
N ALA A 376 -31.57 9.46 6.71
CA ALA A 376 -32.16 8.28 6.06
C ALA A 376 -31.09 7.24 5.69
N VAL A 377 -29.94 7.69 5.17
CA VAL A 377 -28.79 6.82 4.90
C VAL A 377 -28.29 6.16 6.18
N LEU A 378 -28.09 6.92 7.26
CA LEU A 378 -27.65 6.38 8.55
C LEU A 378 -28.68 5.41 9.14
N GLY A 379 -29.98 5.69 8.98
CA GLY A 379 -31.06 4.79 9.39
C GLY A 379 -31.01 3.46 8.66
N PHE A 380 -30.83 3.48 7.33
CA PHE A 380 -30.69 2.26 6.54
C PHE A 380 -29.41 1.50 6.90
N LEU A 381 -28.27 2.16 7.06
CA LEU A 381 -27.02 1.52 7.49
C LEU A 381 -27.16 0.90 8.89
N GLY A 382 -27.88 1.56 9.79
CA GLY A 382 -28.20 1.03 11.12
C GLY A 382 -29.08 -0.22 11.04
N PHE A 383 -30.13 -0.18 10.23
CA PHE A 383 -30.97 -1.34 9.94
C PHE A 383 -30.15 -2.52 9.40
N SER A 384 -29.29 -2.27 8.40
CA SER A 384 -28.40 -3.28 7.82
C SER A 384 -27.44 -3.88 8.84
N LEU A 385 -26.83 -3.06 9.70
CA LEU A 385 -25.93 -3.53 10.74
C LEU A 385 -26.66 -4.42 11.76
N VAL A 386 -27.88 -4.03 12.16
CA VAL A 386 -28.69 -4.81 13.10
C VAL A 386 -29.05 -6.16 12.49
N LEU A 387 -29.56 -6.20 11.25
CA LEU A 387 -29.90 -7.49 10.61
C LEU A 387 -28.68 -8.38 10.41
N ALA A 388 -27.55 -7.80 10.01
CA ALA A 388 -26.32 -8.55 9.81
C ALA A 388 -25.85 -9.20 11.10
N PHE A 389 -25.68 -8.43 12.18
CA PHE A 389 -25.21 -8.98 13.45
C PHE A 389 -26.28 -9.69 14.29
N THR A 390 -27.48 -9.91 13.73
CA THR A 390 -28.52 -10.75 14.34
C THR A 390 -28.83 -11.96 13.47
N LEU A 391 -29.61 -11.80 12.40
CA LEU A 391 -30.08 -12.88 11.54
C LEU A 391 -28.94 -13.55 10.76
N GLU A 392 -28.14 -12.77 10.04
CA GLU A 392 -27.13 -13.32 9.13
C GLU A 392 -25.97 -13.94 9.89
N LEU A 393 -25.52 -13.30 10.97
CA LEU A 393 -24.51 -13.87 11.88
C LEU A 393 -25.02 -15.18 12.49
N TYR A 394 -26.30 -15.23 12.90
CA TYR A 394 -26.90 -16.46 13.41
C TYR A 394 -26.83 -17.58 12.36
N PHE A 395 -27.14 -17.30 11.10
CA PHE A 395 -26.96 -18.27 10.02
C PHE A 395 -25.49 -18.69 9.87
N VAL A 396 -24.56 -17.75 9.77
CA VAL A 396 -23.12 -18.04 9.59
C VAL A 396 -22.58 -18.97 10.69
N VAL A 397 -22.99 -18.75 11.94
CA VAL A 397 -22.54 -19.51 13.11
C VAL A 397 -23.30 -20.84 13.25
N CYS A 398 -24.62 -20.83 13.08
CA CYS A 398 -25.49 -21.97 13.39
C CYS A 398 -25.91 -22.76 12.14
N ARG A 399 -25.38 -22.51 10.93
CA ARG A 399 -25.86 -23.12 9.68
C ARG A 399 -26.03 -24.63 9.71
N SER A 400 -25.12 -25.36 10.35
CA SER A 400 -25.12 -26.83 10.39
C SER A 400 -26.05 -27.38 11.47
N THR A 401 -26.39 -26.56 12.47
CA THR A 401 -27.18 -26.96 13.62
C THR A 401 -28.54 -26.28 13.68
N VAL A 402 -28.86 -25.35 12.76
CA VAL A 402 -30.06 -24.49 12.80
C VAL A 402 -31.38 -25.25 13.02
N ARG A 403 -31.47 -26.49 12.52
CA ARG A 403 -32.65 -27.37 12.66
C ARG A 403 -32.81 -27.98 14.07
N GLN A 404 -31.76 -27.94 14.88
CA GLN A 404 -31.72 -28.42 16.27
C GLN A 404 -32.16 -27.32 17.23
N HIS A 405 -32.24 -26.07 16.77
CA HIS A 405 -32.63 -24.93 17.59
C HIS A 405 -34.13 -24.66 17.48
N THR A 406 -34.72 -24.16 18.57
CA THR A 406 -36.15 -23.82 18.66
C THR A 406 -36.40 -22.33 18.92
N ASP A 407 -35.34 -21.53 18.94
CA ASP A 407 -35.41 -20.09 19.19
C ASP A 407 -36.06 -19.32 18.04
N VAL A 408 -36.25 -18.01 18.23
CA VAL A 408 -36.94 -17.15 17.27
C VAL A 408 -36.21 -17.09 15.91
N PHE A 409 -34.88 -17.11 15.89
CA PHE A 409 -34.10 -17.05 14.66
C PHE A 409 -34.19 -18.37 13.89
N ALA A 410 -34.11 -19.51 14.59
CA ALA A 410 -34.35 -20.82 13.97
C ALA A 410 -35.74 -20.91 13.31
N ARG A 411 -36.77 -20.36 13.95
CA ARG A 411 -38.13 -20.30 13.38
C ARG A 411 -38.21 -19.38 12.16
N LEU A 412 -37.51 -18.25 12.16
CA LEU A 412 -37.43 -17.35 11.01
C LEU A 412 -36.71 -18.03 9.84
N PHE A 413 -35.60 -18.73 10.09
CA PHE A 413 -34.91 -19.51 9.05
C PHE A 413 -35.72 -20.70 8.56
N ARG A 414 -36.54 -21.32 9.42
CA ARG A 414 -37.50 -22.35 8.98
C ARG A 414 -38.54 -21.79 8.01
N LEU A 415 -39.07 -20.59 8.29
CA LEU A 415 -40.02 -19.90 7.42
C LEU A 415 -39.33 -19.50 6.09
N TYR A 416 -38.15 -18.90 6.17
CA TYR A 416 -37.37 -18.53 4.99
C TYR A 416 -36.96 -19.75 4.14
N GLY A 417 -36.77 -20.90 4.79
CA GLY A 417 -36.50 -22.20 4.17
C GLY A 417 -37.56 -22.69 3.17
N MET A 418 -38.77 -22.11 3.19
CA MET A 418 -39.79 -22.34 2.16
C MET A 418 -39.42 -21.70 0.83
N GLY A 419 -38.71 -20.56 0.86
CA GLY A 419 -38.20 -19.88 -0.32
C GLY A 419 -36.80 -20.37 -0.72
N ASP A 420 -35.92 -20.58 0.25
CA ASP A 420 -34.60 -21.17 0.03
C ASP A 420 -34.15 -22.05 1.21
N SER A 421 -34.18 -23.37 0.99
CA SER A 421 -33.85 -24.37 2.01
C SER A 421 -32.36 -24.42 2.39
N THR A 422 -31.46 -23.78 1.63
CA THR A 422 -30.02 -23.67 1.98
C THR A 422 -29.81 -22.89 3.26
N TYR A 423 -30.63 -21.87 3.51
CA TYR A 423 -30.63 -21.10 4.74
C TYR A 423 -31.21 -21.87 5.94
N TYR A 424 -31.83 -23.03 5.70
CA TYR A 424 -32.33 -23.96 6.72
C TYR A 424 -31.60 -25.32 6.69
N GLY A 425 -30.34 -25.32 6.23
CA GLY A 425 -29.43 -26.46 6.34
C GLY A 425 -29.72 -27.63 5.38
N ARG A 426 -30.33 -27.36 4.21
CA ARG A 426 -30.53 -28.35 3.14
C ARG A 426 -29.96 -27.86 1.80
N GLY A 427 -29.38 -28.76 1.01
CA GLY A 427 -28.84 -28.43 -0.32
C GLY A 427 -27.45 -27.80 -0.27
N ASP A 428 -27.02 -27.20 -1.39
CA ASP A 428 -25.72 -26.55 -1.51
C ASP A 428 -25.71 -25.19 -0.82
N THR A 429 -25.10 -25.14 0.36
CA THR A 429 -25.02 -23.93 1.19
C THR A 429 -23.80 -23.05 0.86
N ALA A 430 -22.94 -23.45 -0.09
CA ALA A 430 -21.64 -22.80 -0.29
C ALA A 430 -21.76 -21.33 -0.71
N LEU A 431 -22.64 -21.04 -1.68
CA LEU A 431 -22.84 -19.66 -2.17
C LEU A 431 -23.49 -18.75 -1.10
N PRO A 432 -24.65 -19.10 -0.51
CA PRO A 432 -25.24 -18.35 0.60
C PRO A 432 -24.24 -18.12 1.74
N PHE A 433 -23.55 -19.17 2.18
CA PHE A 433 -22.56 -19.07 3.25
C PHE A 433 -21.43 -18.10 2.92
N ALA A 434 -20.91 -18.14 1.68
CA ALA A 434 -19.87 -17.21 1.24
C ALA A 434 -20.36 -15.76 1.21
N LEU A 435 -21.57 -15.51 0.68
CA LEU A 435 -22.16 -14.17 0.62
C LEU A 435 -22.38 -13.59 2.02
N GLU A 436 -22.96 -14.36 2.94
CA GLU A 436 -23.20 -13.91 4.31
C GLU A 436 -21.89 -13.70 5.08
N THR A 437 -20.90 -14.58 4.89
CA THR A 437 -19.58 -14.42 5.53
C THR A 437 -18.88 -13.15 5.06
N ILE A 438 -18.96 -12.82 3.77
CA ILE A 438 -18.43 -11.56 3.24
C ILE A 438 -19.21 -10.37 3.79
N ASN A 439 -20.55 -10.50 3.90
CA ASN A 439 -21.37 -9.44 4.45
C ASN A 439 -20.97 -9.09 5.89
N ILE A 440 -20.88 -10.11 6.76
CA ILE A 440 -20.48 -9.96 8.16
C ILE A 440 -19.03 -9.50 8.30
N GLY A 441 -18.09 -10.17 7.61
CA GLY A 441 -16.67 -9.97 7.82
C GLY A 441 -16.11 -8.70 7.18
N ILE A 442 -16.65 -8.28 6.03
CA ILE A 442 -16.10 -7.20 5.21
C ILE A 442 -17.11 -6.06 5.06
N THR A 443 -18.31 -6.35 4.55
CA THR A 443 -19.29 -5.31 4.19
C THR A 443 -19.69 -4.47 5.39
N GLN A 444 -19.99 -5.10 6.54
CA GLN A 444 -20.38 -4.34 7.73
C GLN A 444 -19.24 -3.48 8.29
N GLY A 445 -17.99 -3.94 8.19
CA GLY A 445 -16.83 -3.11 8.53
C GLY A 445 -16.73 -1.85 7.66
N LEU A 446 -17.01 -1.99 6.36
CA LEU A 446 -17.07 -0.87 5.43
C LEU A 446 -18.29 0.04 5.70
N ASN A 447 -19.44 -0.51 6.09
CA ASN A 447 -20.62 0.26 6.52
C ASN A 447 -20.34 1.09 7.77
N VAL A 448 -19.62 0.55 8.76
CA VAL A 448 -19.19 1.33 9.94
C VAL A 448 -18.26 2.46 9.54
N LEU A 449 -17.29 2.21 8.65
CA LEU A 449 -16.44 3.27 8.10
C LEU A 449 -17.26 4.32 7.37
N LEU A 450 -18.28 3.91 6.61
CA LEU A 450 -19.19 4.82 5.93
C LEU A 450 -20.02 5.65 6.91
N VAL A 451 -20.55 5.07 7.98
CA VAL A 451 -21.22 5.79 9.08
C VAL A 451 -20.29 6.86 9.64
N VAL A 452 -19.04 6.49 9.96
CA VAL A 452 -18.02 7.44 10.44
C VAL A 452 -17.75 8.53 9.41
N ALA A 453 -17.69 8.19 8.13
CA ALA A 453 -17.48 9.13 7.03
C ALA A 453 -18.62 10.12 6.90
N ILE A 454 -19.86 9.63 7.00
CA ILE A 454 -21.07 10.43 6.97
C ILE A 454 -21.06 11.35 8.17
N LEU A 455 -20.94 10.84 9.40
CA LEU A 455 -20.95 11.67 10.62
C LEU A 455 -19.85 12.74 10.62
N ARG A 456 -18.63 12.39 10.18
CA ARG A 456 -17.48 13.31 10.12
C ARG A 456 -17.43 14.17 8.87
N GLY A 457 -18.40 14.06 7.95
CA GLY A 457 -18.46 14.86 6.72
C GLY A 457 -17.29 14.63 5.78
N LEU A 458 -16.78 13.40 5.72
CA LEU A 458 -15.56 13.07 4.98
C LEU A 458 -15.83 12.99 3.47
N PRO A 459 -14.95 13.53 2.61
CA PRO A 459 -15.22 13.57 1.17
C PRO A 459 -15.24 12.18 0.52
N TRP A 460 -14.57 11.20 1.12
CA TRP A 460 -14.51 9.81 0.64
C TRP A 460 -15.78 9.02 0.96
N ARG A 461 -16.76 9.62 1.66
CA ARG A 461 -18.03 8.96 1.96
C ARG A 461 -18.77 8.49 0.70
N TYR A 462 -18.82 9.32 -0.35
CA TYR A 462 -19.61 8.99 -1.54
C TYR A 462 -18.97 7.92 -2.42
N PRO A 463 -17.64 7.94 -2.68
CA PRO A 463 -16.99 6.80 -3.33
C PRO A 463 -17.15 5.49 -2.54
N LEU A 464 -17.01 5.52 -1.21
CA LEU A 464 -17.20 4.33 -0.39
C LEU A 464 -18.65 3.85 -0.41
N GLN A 465 -19.61 4.77 -0.24
CA GLN A 465 -21.04 4.48 -0.31
C GLN A 465 -21.39 3.83 -1.64
N LEU A 466 -20.95 4.42 -2.76
CA LEU A 466 -21.18 3.88 -4.09
C LEU A 466 -20.58 2.48 -4.24
N ALA A 467 -19.33 2.26 -3.81
CA ALA A 467 -18.67 0.96 -3.93
C ALA A 467 -19.38 -0.13 -3.12
N VAL A 468 -19.64 0.14 -1.84
CA VAL A 468 -20.27 -0.82 -0.91
C VAL A 468 -21.69 -1.13 -1.35
N SER A 469 -22.50 -0.10 -1.64
CA SER A 469 -23.89 -0.32 -2.00
C SER A 469 -24.04 -0.95 -3.39
N SER A 470 -23.16 -0.65 -4.35
CA SER A 470 -23.17 -1.34 -5.65
C SER A 470 -22.81 -2.82 -5.49
N TYR A 471 -21.85 -3.15 -4.63
CA TYR A 471 -21.49 -4.53 -4.33
C TYR A 471 -22.66 -5.30 -3.70
N VAL A 472 -23.31 -4.74 -2.67
CA VAL A 472 -24.43 -5.42 -2.01
C VAL A 472 -25.63 -5.58 -2.95
N ALA A 473 -25.94 -4.59 -3.77
CA ALA A 473 -26.96 -4.73 -4.80
C ALA A 473 -26.59 -5.85 -5.80
N TYR A 474 -25.33 -5.89 -6.23
CA TYR A 474 -24.82 -6.94 -7.11
C TYR A 474 -24.89 -8.34 -6.46
N SER A 475 -24.57 -8.49 -5.18
CA SER A 475 -24.61 -9.80 -4.51
C SER A 475 -26.02 -10.37 -4.45
N VAL A 476 -27.04 -9.52 -4.23
CA VAL A 476 -28.44 -9.95 -4.26
C VAL A 476 -28.86 -10.36 -5.69
N VAL A 477 -28.46 -9.58 -6.70
CA VAL A 477 -28.71 -9.95 -8.11
C VAL A 477 -28.03 -11.26 -8.48
N LEU A 478 -26.79 -11.48 -8.03
CA LEU A 478 -26.06 -12.71 -8.25
C LEU A 478 -26.74 -13.91 -7.59
N TYR A 479 -27.23 -13.74 -6.36
CA TYR A 479 -28.01 -14.75 -5.65
C TYR A 479 -29.30 -15.12 -6.40
N PHE A 480 -30.07 -14.11 -6.85
CA PHE A 480 -31.26 -14.36 -7.67
C PHE A 480 -30.94 -15.02 -9.01
N TRP A 481 -29.89 -14.55 -9.68
CA TRP A 481 -29.44 -15.11 -10.96
C TRP A 481 -29.05 -16.58 -10.81
N HIS A 482 -28.27 -16.93 -9.77
CA HIS A 482 -27.88 -18.30 -9.48
C HIS A 482 -29.11 -19.19 -9.28
N ALA A 483 -30.07 -18.76 -8.46
CA ALA A 483 -31.31 -19.50 -8.25
C ALA A 483 -32.11 -19.67 -9.56
N HIS A 484 -32.22 -18.61 -10.36
CA HIS A 484 -32.98 -18.62 -11.62
C HIS A 484 -32.35 -19.55 -12.66
N VAL A 485 -31.05 -19.45 -12.89
CA VAL A 485 -30.31 -20.30 -13.86
C VAL A 485 -30.26 -21.75 -13.39
N GLY A 486 -30.17 -21.99 -12.08
CA GLY A 486 -30.20 -23.33 -11.50
C GLY A 486 -31.58 -23.98 -11.50
N GLY A 487 -32.66 -23.25 -11.82
CA GLY A 487 -34.03 -23.76 -11.78
C GLY A 487 -34.60 -23.91 -10.35
N TYR A 488 -34.13 -23.09 -9.41
CA TYR A 488 -34.53 -23.07 -7.99
C TYR A 488 -34.40 -24.42 -7.26
N PRO A 489 -33.26 -25.11 -7.33
CA PRO A 489 -33.11 -26.45 -6.77
C PRO A 489 -33.24 -26.48 -5.23
N ALA A 490 -33.07 -25.34 -4.59
CA ALA A 490 -33.19 -25.17 -3.14
C ALA A 490 -34.60 -24.77 -2.68
N MET A 491 -35.54 -24.53 -3.60
CA MET A 491 -36.92 -24.16 -3.28
C MET A 491 -37.78 -25.44 -3.25
N PRO A 492 -38.27 -25.88 -2.08
CA PRO A 492 -38.99 -27.16 -1.97
C PRO A 492 -40.28 -27.23 -2.80
N GLU A 493 -40.98 -26.11 -2.94
CA GLU A 493 -42.22 -25.99 -3.70
C GLU A 493 -42.23 -24.68 -4.48
N HIS A 494 -42.54 -24.72 -5.78
CA HIS A 494 -42.61 -23.53 -6.64
C HIS A 494 -43.97 -22.82 -6.54
N SER A 495 -44.41 -22.54 -5.32
CA SER A 495 -45.66 -21.83 -5.05
C SER A 495 -45.46 -20.31 -5.05
N PRO A 496 -46.51 -19.51 -5.34
CA PRO A 496 -46.41 -18.04 -5.26
C PRO A 496 -45.94 -17.53 -3.90
N SER A 497 -46.30 -18.21 -2.80
CA SER A 497 -45.85 -17.87 -1.45
C SER A 497 -44.37 -18.19 -1.22
N ALA A 498 -43.84 -19.28 -1.76
CA ALA A 498 -42.42 -19.59 -1.71
C ALA A 498 -41.58 -18.56 -2.46
N PHE A 499 -42.02 -18.13 -3.65
CA PHE A 499 -41.37 -17.04 -4.39
C PHE A 499 -41.45 -15.70 -3.65
N LEU A 500 -42.59 -15.41 -3.00
CA LEU A 500 -42.71 -14.20 -2.18
C LEU A 500 -41.72 -14.21 -1.01
N VAL A 501 -41.59 -15.34 -0.31
CA VAL A 501 -40.63 -15.52 0.78
C VAL A 501 -39.18 -15.49 0.27
N PHE A 502 -38.92 -15.92 -0.95
CA PHE A 502 -37.60 -15.83 -1.57
C PHE A 502 -37.23 -14.39 -1.92
N TYR A 503 -38.10 -13.64 -2.59
CA TYR A 503 -37.76 -12.29 -3.08
C TYR A 503 -37.94 -11.19 -2.04
N ALA A 504 -39.06 -11.18 -1.30
CA ALA A 504 -39.43 -10.04 -0.47
C ALA A 504 -38.41 -9.70 0.64
N PRO A 505 -37.85 -10.68 1.39
CA PRO A 505 -36.82 -10.40 2.40
C PRO A 505 -35.51 -9.87 1.83
N ASN A 506 -35.24 -10.12 0.55
CA ASN A 506 -34.05 -9.65 -0.16
C ASN A 506 -34.22 -8.25 -0.78
N LEU A 507 -35.46 -7.76 -0.94
CA LEU A 507 -35.73 -6.44 -1.54
C LEU A 507 -35.11 -5.26 -0.76
N PRO A 508 -35.09 -5.23 0.59
CA PRO A 508 -34.40 -4.17 1.32
C PRO A 508 -32.92 -4.08 0.95
N TRP A 509 -32.25 -5.23 0.81
CA TRP A 509 -30.84 -5.31 0.41
C TRP A 509 -30.62 -4.85 -1.03
N LEU A 510 -31.53 -5.18 -1.95
CA LEU A 510 -31.43 -4.73 -3.34
C LEU A 510 -31.78 -3.25 -3.48
N LEU A 511 -33.03 -2.89 -3.18
CA LEU A 511 -33.58 -1.56 -3.46
C LEU A 511 -32.94 -0.48 -2.57
N GLY A 512 -32.68 -0.79 -1.30
CA GLY A 512 -32.03 0.12 -0.39
C GLY A 512 -30.60 0.45 -0.82
N ASN A 513 -29.84 -0.55 -1.27
CA ASN A 513 -28.48 -0.33 -1.74
C ASN A 513 -28.42 0.29 -3.14
N LEU A 514 -29.39 0.02 -4.03
CA LEU A 514 -29.54 0.76 -5.29
C LEU A 514 -29.87 2.24 -5.04
N TRP A 515 -30.72 2.53 -4.05
CA TRP A 515 -31.02 3.90 -3.63
C TRP A 515 -29.76 4.59 -3.08
N LEU A 516 -29.00 3.93 -2.20
CA LEU A 516 -27.72 4.44 -1.69
C LEU A 516 -26.71 4.70 -2.82
N ALA A 517 -26.62 3.79 -3.78
CA ALA A 517 -25.72 3.91 -4.93
C ALA A 517 -26.11 5.13 -5.77
N ARG A 518 -27.40 5.27 -6.08
CA ARG A 518 -27.93 6.41 -6.82
C ARG A 518 -27.69 7.74 -6.11
N SER A 519 -27.94 7.82 -4.80
CA SER A 519 -27.68 9.02 -3.98
C SER A 519 -26.19 9.40 -4.05
N ALA A 520 -25.31 8.42 -3.84
CA ALA A 520 -23.87 8.65 -3.90
C ALA A 520 -23.39 9.08 -5.30
N PHE A 521 -23.88 8.43 -6.34
CA PHE A 521 -23.59 8.75 -7.73
C PHE A 521 -24.05 10.17 -8.10
N THR A 522 -25.27 10.55 -7.71
CA THR A 522 -25.82 11.89 -7.94
C THR A 522 -24.98 12.96 -7.23
N ALA A 523 -24.58 12.72 -5.98
CA ALA A 523 -23.73 13.64 -5.25
C ALA A 523 -22.31 13.75 -5.82
N LEU A 524 -21.73 12.65 -6.30
CA LEU A 524 -20.43 12.62 -6.97
C LEU A 524 -20.47 13.40 -8.29
N THR A 525 -21.47 13.13 -9.13
CA THR A 525 -21.62 13.80 -10.44
C THR A 525 -21.90 15.29 -10.29
N ALA A 526 -22.72 15.71 -9.32
CA ALA A 526 -22.92 17.12 -9.01
C ALA A 526 -21.59 17.82 -8.64
N ARG A 527 -20.78 17.18 -7.78
CA ARG A 527 -19.46 17.72 -7.39
C ARG A 527 -18.48 17.80 -8.55
N LEU A 528 -18.49 16.80 -9.44
CA LEU A 528 -17.66 16.78 -10.65
C LEU A 528 -18.09 17.85 -11.65
N ARG A 529 -19.39 18.17 -11.75
CA ARG A 529 -19.92 19.23 -12.61
C ARG A 529 -19.64 20.65 -12.08
N THR A 530 -19.63 20.82 -10.75
CA THR A 530 -19.28 22.10 -10.11
C THR A 530 -17.77 22.30 -9.95
N ALA A 531 -16.96 21.27 -10.21
CA ALA A 531 -15.51 21.45 -10.28
C ALA A 531 -15.22 22.36 -11.48
N PRO A 532 -14.45 23.46 -11.31
CA PRO A 532 -14.22 24.40 -12.38
C PRO A 532 -13.69 23.66 -13.61
N ALA A 533 -14.43 23.75 -14.72
CA ALA A 533 -14.03 23.17 -15.99
C ALA A 533 -12.62 23.66 -16.32
N ALA A 534 -11.74 22.74 -16.70
CA ALA A 534 -10.50 23.14 -17.36
C ALA A 534 -10.89 23.99 -18.58
N PRO A 535 -10.28 25.16 -18.80
CA PRO A 535 -10.67 26.02 -19.91
C PRO A 535 -10.52 25.25 -21.23
N ALA A 536 -11.58 25.26 -22.04
CA ALA A 536 -11.61 24.60 -23.34
C ALA A 536 -10.56 25.22 -24.28
N PRO A 537 -9.89 24.41 -25.13
CA PRO A 537 -8.96 24.93 -26.11
C PRO A 537 -9.75 25.52 -27.29
N GLY A 538 -9.64 26.83 -27.50
CA GLY A 538 -10.07 27.48 -28.73
C GLY A 538 -11.55 27.90 -28.76
N GLY A 539 -11.81 29.13 -28.34
CA GLY A 539 -13.03 29.87 -28.64
C GLY A 539 -12.65 31.33 -28.79
N ALA A 540 -12.20 31.71 -29.98
CA ALA A 540 -11.84 33.08 -30.31
C ALA A 540 -13.09 33.97 -30.22
N ARG A 541 -13.23 34.74 -29.13
CA ARG A 541 -13.93 36.02 -29.17
C ARG A 541 -12.93 37.11 -28.88
N ARG A 542 -12.52 37.79 -29.96
CA ARG A 542 -11.88 39.10 -29.92
C ARG A 542 -12.80 40.03 -29.12
N SER A 543 -12.45 40.34 -27.88
CA SER A 543 -12.86 41.58 -27.24
C SER A 543 -11.60 42.28 -26.78
N ARG A 544 -11.38 43.47 -27.35
CA ARG A 544 -10.31 44.38 -26.96
C ARG A 544 -10.61 44.81 -25.52
N HIS A 545 -9.83 44.37 -24.55
CA HIS A 545 -9.60 45.12 -23.32
C HIS A 545 -8.30 44.65 -22.67
N THR A 546 -7.42 45.64 -22.47
CA THR A 546 -6.36 45.82 -21.46
C THR A 546 -5.96 44.62 -20.59
N PRO A 547 -4.64 44.38 -20.37
CA PRO A 547 -4.16 43.25 -19.58
C PRO A 547 -4.56 43.40 -18.12
N HIS A 548 -5.57 42.65 -17.68
CA HIS A 548 -5.83 42.47 -16.26
C HIS A 548 -4.75 41.58 -15.65
N GLU A 549 -3.98 42.20 -14.77
CA GLU A 549 -3.03 41.58 -13.85
C GLU A 549 -3.69 40.39 -13.11
N LEU A 550 -3.05 39.23 -13.16
CA LEU A 550 -3.18 38.23 -12.10
C LEU A 550 -2.79 38.91 -10.77
N PRO A 551 -3.49 38.64 -9.65
CA PRO A 551 -3.14 39.27 -8.38
C PRO A 551 -1.68 38.95 -8.04
N ARG A 552 -0.80 39.93 -8.21
CA ARG A 552 0.54 39.93 -7.64
C ARG A 552 0.37 39.84 -6.14
N ILE A 553 0.71 38.69 -5.57
CA ILE A 553 0.99 38.64 -4.14
C ILE A 553 2.24 39.51 -3.95
N PRO A 554 2.21 40.57 -3.13
CA PRO A 554 3.37 41.43 -2.93
C PRO A 554 4.58 40.59 -2.53
N GLU A 555 5.72 40.80 -3.19
CA GLU A 555 7.01 40.15 -2.91
C GLU A 555 7.63 40.58 -1.56
N GLY A 556 6.81 41.01 -0.59
CA GLY A 556 7.24 41.51 0.73
C GLY A 556 6.92 40.61 1.92
N GLN A 557 6.41 39.39 1.73
CA GLN A 557 6.12 38.46 2.83
C GLN A 557 6.60 37.03 2.58
N VAL A 558 7.76 36.88 1.93
CA VAL A 558 8.57 35.68 2.06
C VAL A 558 9.56 35.96 3.17
N SER A 559 9.30 35.44 4.37
CA SER A 559 10.30 35.40 5.42
C SER A 559 11.50 34.61 4.92
N THR A 560 12.57 35.31 4.60
CA THR A 560 13.92 34.78 4.45
C THR A 560 14.25 33.97 5.71
N PRO A 561 14.82 32.76 5.63
CA PRO A 561 15.40 32.15 6.83
C PRO A 561 16.52 33.08 7.29
N ALA A 562 16.40 33.56 8.52
CA ALA A 562 17.43 34.35 9.17
C ALA A 562 18.76 33.58 9.08
N ARG A 563 19.78 34.24 8.51
CA ARG A 563 21.18 33.98 8.84
C ARG A 563 21.26 34.12 10.36
N GLN A 564 21.44 33.01 11.07
CA GLN A 564 22.06 33.10 12.39
C GLN A 564 23.53 33.44 12.14
N GLU A 565 23.83 34.72 12.25
CA GLU A 565 25.17 35.21 12.43
C GLU A 565 25.77 34.63 13.71
N ASN A 566 27.03 34.22 13.59
CA ASN A 566 27.92 33.92 14.70
C ASN A 566 27.95 35.08 15.69
N LEU A 567 27.98 34.76 16.99
CA LEU A 567 28.85 35.33 18.04
C LEU A 567 28.35 34.87 19.43
N PRO A 568 29.25 34.74 20.41
CA PRO A 568 30.23 33.66 20.61
C PRO A 568 29.67 32.42 21.33
#